data_AF-A0A9E5P8D1-F1
#
_entry.id   AF-A0A9E5P8D1-F1
#
_cell.length_a   1.000
_cell.length_b   1.000
_cell.length_c   1.000
_cell.angle_alpha   90.00
_cell.angle_beta   90.00
_cell.angle_gamma   90.00
#
_symmetry.space_group_name_H-M   'P 1'
#
loop_
_entity.id
_entity.type
_entity.pdbx_description
1 polymer ?
#
loop_
_entity_poly.entity_id
_entity_poly.type
_entity_poly.pdbx_seq_one_letter_code
_entity_poly.pdbx_strand_id
1 'polypeptide(L)'
;MFWPSAAALLLLAGALVAWPLIGGGKSSRLYGLALALAIAAGALFLYPHAGTPEGIRVSGVPGATSAVDHQQADAQLDDLLGNLEQRLLENPGDLEGWLLLGRSYKATQQYPQAERALSRASQLAPDDPLVIAELAEARIYASGETTIGAETRAMLERALLLDPGQQKALWLLGIAAMQAGSDALAVEYWQRLLSLVDADSDVAASVQRQINAAQGRTGAAPASAWAGLEVAVTLAGEAPALPPSAVLFVIARDPAAPNPPVGVMKIANPVFPLSARLDDSHSMLQQRPISGVEDLQVQARLSMSGNAIAQPGDLHSEAATVSPEFSDQVELTITR
;
A
#
# COMPACT_ATOMS: atom_id res chain seq x y z
N MET A 1 31.78 -8.88 -1.27
CA MET A 1 32.82 -9.91 -0.99
C MET A 1 33.51 -9.77 0.39
N PHE A 2 33.07 -8.87 1.29
CA PHE A 2 33.77 -8.60 2.56
C PHE A 2 33.47 -9.60 3.71
N TRP A 3 32.26 -10.17 3.70
CA TRP A 3 31.76 -11.06 4.74
C TRP A 3 32.45 -12.45 4.84
N PRO A 4 32.77 -13.17 3.73
CA PRO A 4 33.42 -14.48 3.84
C PRO A 4 34.86 -14.40 4.35
N SER A 5 35.60 -13.33 4.02
CA SER A 5 36.96 -13.08 4.51
C SER A 5 36.99 -12.78 6.02
N ALA A 6 35.99 -12.06 6.54
CA ALA A 6 35.89 -11.76 7.96
C ALA A 6 35.57 -13.02 8.79
N ALA A 7 34.66 -13.87 8.30
CA ALA A 7 34.33 -15.14 8.95
C ALA A 7 35.52 -16.12 8.95
N ALA A 8 36.28 -16.18 7.84
CA ALA A 8 37.47 -17.02 7.74
C ALA A 8 38.58 -16.60 8.73
N LEU A 9 38.79 -15.30 8.91
CA LEU A 9 39.77 -14.78 9.88
C LEU A 9 39.38 -15.08 11.33
N LEU A 10 38.10 -14.97 11.67
CA LEU A 10 37.61 -15.29 13.02
C LEU A 10 37.73 -16.78 13.35
N LEU A 11 37.44 -17.66 12.39
CA LEU A 11 37.62 -19.11 12.56
C LEU A 11 39.10 -19.49 12.69
N LEU A 12 40.00 -18.84 11.93
CA LEU A 12 41.44 -19.10 11.98
C LEU A 12 42.07 -18.60 13.29
N ALA A 13 41.61 -17.45 13.80
CA ALA A 13 41.98 -16.95 15.12
C ALA A 13 41.47 -17.87 16.25
N GLY A 14 40.22 -18.33 16.16
CA GLY A 14 39.65 -19.29 17.12
C GLY A 14 40.40 -20.62 17.14
N ALA A 15 40.78 -21.14 15.97
CA ALA A 15 41.55 -22.38 15.86
C ALA A 15 42.98 -22.23 16.45
N LEU A 16 43.66 -21.12 16.20
CA LEU A 16 45.00 -20.84 16.75
C LEU A 16 45.01 -20.74 18.29
N VAL A 17 43.92 -20.24 18.89
CA VAL A 17 43.78 -20.13 20.35
C VAL A 17 43.34 -21.46 20.99
N ALA A 18 42.44 -22.20 20.33
CA ALA A 18 41.90 -23.46 20.87
C ALA A 18 42.86 -24.65 20.74
N TRP A 19 43.68 -24.69 19.70
CA TRP A 19 44.62 -25.79 19.42
C TRP A 19 45.61 -26.11 20.57
N PRO A 20 46.30 -25.13 21.19
CA PRO A 20 47.21 -25.40 22.31
C PRO A 20 46.49 -25.76 23.62
N LEU A 21 45.20 -25.45 23.77
CA LEU A 21 44.40 -25.73 24.96
C LEU A 21 43.87 -27.16 25.00
N ILE A 22 43.58 -27.76 23.83
CA ILE A 22 42.92 -29.07 23.74
C ILE A 22 43.94 -30.23 23.70
N GLY A 23 45.19 -30.01 23.26
CA GLY A 23 46.14 -31.12 23.02
C GLY A 23 47.55 -31.03 23.64
N GLY A 24 47.95 -29.90 24.25
CA GLY A 24 49.36 -29.69 24.64
C GLY A 24 49.67 -29.81 26.14
N GLY A 25 50.96 -30.01 26.47
CA GLY A 25 51.47 -30.12 27.84
C GLY A 25 51.33 -28.83 28.67
N LYS A 26 51.61 -28.88 29.99
CA LYS A 26 51.40 -27.74 30.92
C LYS A 26 51.98 -26.40 30.43
N SER A 27 53.12 -26.43 29.74
CA SER A 27 53.78 -25.23 29.20
C SER A 27 53.01 -24.61 28.01
N SER A 28 52.44 -25.41 27.09
CA SER A 28 51.69 -24.87 25.94
C SER A 28 50.36 -24.23 26.35
N ARG A 29 49.75 -24.72 27.44
CA ARG A 29 48.53 -24.14 28.01
C ARG A 29 48.79 -22.76 28.63
N LEU A 30 49.96 -22.59 29.28
CA LEU A 30 50.39 -21.29 29.81
C LEU A 30 50.62 -20.26 28.69
N TYR A 31 51.28 -20.67 27.60
CA TYR A 31 51.45 -19.80 26.43
C TYR A 31 50.12 -19.46 25.74
N GLY A 32 49.19 -20.41 25.64
CA GLY A 32 47.84 -20.16 25.11
C GLY A 32 47.06 -19.14 25.95
N LEU A 33 47.11 -19.26 27.28
CA LEU A 33 46.47 -18.32 28.19
C LEU A 33 47.12 -16.92 28.10
N ALA A 34 48.45 -16.85 28.07
CA ALA A 34 49.19 -15.61 27.96
C ALA A 34 48.88 -14.88 26.63
N LEU A 35 48.79 -15.63 25.52
CA LEU A 35 48.43 -15.08 24.22
C LEU A 35 46.97 -14.57 24.19
N ALA A 36 46.03 -15.33 24.77
CA ALA A 36 44.64 -14.90 24.86
C ALA A 36 44.48 -13.61 25.69
N LEU A 37 45.20 -13.51 26.82
CA LEU A 37 45.24 -12.30 27.64
C LEU A 37 45.91 -11.13 26.91
N ALA A 38 46.97 -11.37 26.15
CA ALA A 38 47.64 -10.34 25.36
C ALA A 38 46.75 -9.82 24.22
N ILE A 39 45.97 -10.69 23.56
CA ILE A 39 44.99 -10.29 22.56
C ILE A 39 43.87 -9.47 23.21
N ALA A 40 43.33 -9.91 24.35
CA ALA A 40 42.30 -9.18 25.07
C ALA A 40 42.78 -7.80 25.54
N ALA A 41 43.99 -7.72 26.10
CA ALA A 41 44.61 -6.46 26.51
C ALA A 41 44.93 -5.55 25.31
N GLY A 42 45.42 -6.12 24.21
CA GLY A 42 45.66 -5.39 22.97
C GLY A 42 44.37 -4.84 22.36
N ALA A 43 43.29 -5.61 22.37
CA ALA A 43 41.98 -5.15 21.95
C ALA A 43 41.46 -4.00 22.84
N LEU A 44 41.58 -4.13 24.17
CA LEU A 44 41.23 -3.07 25.12
C LEU A 44 42.05 -1.80 24.93
N PHE A 45 43.34 -1.94 24.59
CA PHE A 45 44.24 -0.81 24.37
C PHE A 45 44.01 -0.13 23.01
N LEU A 46 43.74 -0.90 21.95
CA LEU A 46 43.50 -0.37 20.60
C LEU A 46 42.09 0.20 20.44
N TYR A 47 41.10 -0.32 21.18
CA TYR A 47 39.71 0.11 21.11
C TYR A 47 39.49 1.63 21.25
N PRO A 48 40.11 2.37 22.20
CA PRO A 48 39.96 3.82 22.28
C PRO A 48 40.67 4.60 21.16
N HIS A 49 41.59 3.99 20.40
CA HIS A 49 42.34 4.66 19.33
C HIS A 49 41.80 4.38 17.92
N ALA A 50 41.15 3.24 17.71
CA ALA A 50 40.59 2.82 16.41
C ALA A 50 39.06 2.68 16.41
N GLY A 51 38.42 2.61 17.58
CA GLY A 51 36.96 2.56 17.73
C GLY A 51 36.37 3.94 18.05
N THR A 52 35.06 4.06 17.90
CA THR A 52 34.27 5.21 18.37
C THR A 52 33.74 4.89 19.78
N PRO A 53 34.45 5.24 20.87
CA PRO A 53 34.02 4.95 22.25
C PRO A 53 32.70 5.63 22.64
N GLU A 54 32.20 6.57 21.83
CA GLU A 54 30.88 7.20 21.97
C GLU A 54 29.72 6.29 21.51
N GLY A 55 29.98 5.28 20.68
CA GLY A 55 28.95 4.32 20.21
C GLY A 55 28.58 3.23 21.23
N ILE A 56 29.32 3.11 22.34
CA ILE A 56 29.08 2.09 23.41
C ILE A 56 28.56 2.74 24.71
N ARG A 57 28.31 4.05 24.75
CA ARG A 57 27.50 4.65 25.81
C ARG A 57 26.01 4.38 25.56
N VAL A 58 25.62 3.11 25.68
CA VAL A 58 24.24 2.74 26.02
C VAL A 58 24.05 3.11 27.50
N SER A 59 23.75 4.38 27.73
CA SER A 59 23.22 4.85 29.00
C SER A 59 21.70 4.66 28.97
N GLY A 60 21.24 3.62 29.67
CA GLY A 60 19.89 3.56 30.24
C GLY A 60 18.79 2.96 29.36
N VAL A 61 18.07 2.00 29.96
CA VAL A 61 16.64 1.67 29.82
C VAL A 61 15.90 2.36 28.64
N PRO A 62 15.17 1.62 27.78
CA PRO A 62 14.36 2.22 26.73
C PRO A 62 13.33 3.19 27.33
N GLY A 63 13.53 4.50 27.11
CA GLY A 63 12.60 5.55 27.57
C GLY A 63 13.19 6.93 27.89
N ALA A 64 14.51 7.14 27.88
CA ALA A 64 15.06 8.45 28.26
C ALA A 64 16.29 8.88 27.44
N THR A 65 16.10 9.20 26.16
CA THR A 65 16.89 10.29 25.57
C THR A 65 16.49 11.58 26.29
N SER A 66 17.41 12.17 27.05
CA SER A 66 17.14 13.40 27.79
C SER A 66 16.74 14.49 26.81
N ALA A 67 15.68 15.25 27.10
CA ALA A 67 15.23 16.36 26.26
C ALA A 67 16.35 17.38 25.93
N VAL A 68 17.38 17.45 26.78
CA VAL A 68 18.57 18.28 26.61
C VAL A 68 19.46 17.81 25.44
N ASP A 69 19.61 16.49 25.24
CA ASP A 69 20.42 15.94 24.15
C ASP A 69 19.74 16.14 22.80
N HIS A 70 18.40 16.03 22.75
CA HIS A 70 17.62 16.35 21.55
C HIS A 70 17.65 17.85 21.24
N GLN A 71 17.47 18.72 22.24
CA GLN A 71 17.54 20.18 22.05
C GLN A 71 18.91 20.64 21.54
N GLN A 72 20.00 20.02 21.98
CA GLN A 72 21.35 20.33 21.49
C GLN A 72 21.58 19.83 20.06
N ALA A 73 21.04 18.66 19.70
CA ALA A 73 21.08 18.15 18.34
C ALA A 73 20.28 19.04 17.36
N ASP A 74 19.09 19.48 17.78
CA ASP A 74 18.24 20.38 16.99
C ASP A 74 18.93 21.73 16.74
N ALA A 75 19.56 22.32 17.76
CA ALA A 75 20.29 23.57 17.63
C ALA A 75 21.49 23.46 16.67
N GLN A 76 22.24 22.37 16.72
CA GLN A 76 23.35 22.12 15.78
C GLN A 76 22.84 21.97 14.34
N LEU A 77 21.69 21.33 14.16
CA LEU A 77 21.07 21.19 12.85
C LEU A 77 20.65 22.55 12.29
N ASP A 78 20.02 23.39 13.10
CA ASP A 78 19.63 24.74 12.70
C ASP A 78 20.85 25.60 12.31
N ASP A 79 21.96 25.50 13.04
CA ASP A 79 23.21 26.17 12.70
C ASP A 79 23.78 25.71 11.34
N LEU A 80 23.74 24.39 11.07
CA LEU A 80 24.18 23.83 9.79
C LEU A 80 23.30 24.34 8.62
N LEU A 81 21.99 24.41 8.83
CA LEU A 81 21.05 24.94 7.83
C LEU A 81 21.28 26.44 7.59
N GLY A 82 21.52 27.22 8.64
CA GLY A 82 21.85 28.64 8.52
C GLY A 82 23.14 28.88 7.74
N ASN A 83 24.18 28.08 7.97
CA ASN A 83 25.43 28.16 7.21
C ASN A 83 25.24 27.78 5.73
N LEU A 84 24.41 26.77 5.44
CA LEU A 84 24.06 26.40 4.08
C LEU A 84 23.30 27.53 3.37
N GLU A 85 22.33 28.15 4.04
CA GLU A 85 21.59 29.29 3.51
C GLU A 85 22.53 30.46 3.17
N GLN A 86 23.46 30.82 4.07
CA GLN A 86 24.45 31.88 3.81
C GLN A 86 25.30 31.60 2.57
N ARG A 87 25.80 30.37 2.43
CA ARG A 87 26.57 29.97 1.24
C ARG A 87 25.75 30.08 -0.05
N LEU A 88 24.46 29.76 0.00
CA LEU A 88 23.57 29.85 -1.17
C LEU A 88 23.19 31.29 -1.51
N LEU A 89 23.24 32.21 -0.54
CA LEU A 89 23.14 33.65 -0.84
C LEU A 89 24.37 34.17 -1.58
N GLU A 90 25.56 33.64 -1.30
CA GLU A 90 26.80 33.97 -2.02
C GLU A 90 26.86 33.30 -3.41
N ASN A 91 26.27 32.11 -3.55
CA ASN A 91 26.16 31.37 -4.81
C ASN A 91 24.69 31.07 -5.17
N PRO A 92 23.92 32.07 -5.62
CA PRO A 92 22.48 31.92 -5.84
C PRO A 92 22.11 31.01 -7.01
N GLY A 93 23.06 30.63 -7.87
CA GLY A 93 22.85 29.74 -9.02
C GLY A 93 22.94 28.24 -8.69
N ASP A 94 23.20 27.86 -7.44
CA ASP A 94 23.34 26.47 -7.02
C ASP A 94 21.98 25.77 -6.84
N LEU A 95 21.42 25.23 -7.93
CA LEU A 95 20.14 24.52 -7.92
C LEU A 95 20.12 23.35 -6.94
N GLU A 96 21.16 22.53 -6.93
CA GLU A 96 21.27 21.34 -6.08
C GLU A 96 21.31 21.72 -4.60
N GLY A 97 22.04 22.80 -4.27
CA GLY A 97 22.08 23.36 -2.93
C GLY A 97 20.72 23.89 -2.47
N TRP A 98 19.97 24.60 -3.32
CA TRP A 98 18.62 25.05 -2.99
C TRP A 98 17.64 23.88 -2.79
N LEU A 99 17.75 22.81 -3.58
CA LEU A 99 16.95 21.59 -3.39
C LEU A 99 17.29 20.87 -2.08
N LEU A 100 18.58 20.75 -1.76
CA LEU A 100 19.04 20.16 -0.51
C LEU A 100 18.53 20.96 0.69
N LEU A 101 18.65 22.30 0.65
CA LEU A 101 18.17 23.17 1.70
C LEU A 101 16.65 23.00 1.90
N GLY A 102 15.89 23.02 0.79
CA GLY A 102 14.45 22.81 0.81
C GLY A 102 14.02 21.47 1.41
N ARG A 103 14.67 20.37 1.01
CA ARG A 103 14.42 19.03 1.55
C ARG A 103 14.78 18.93 3.03
N SER A 104 15.87 19.59 3.44
CA SER A 104 16.30 19.58 4.83
C SER A 104 15.30 20.31 5.71
N TYR A 105 14.82 21.48 5.28
CA TYR A 105 13.73 22.18 5.99
C TYR A 105 12.44 21.37 6.04
N LYS A 106 12.10 20.59 5.00
CA LYS A 106 10.95 19.67 5.08
C LYS A 106 11.17 18.54 6.07
N ALA A 107 12.36 17.96 6.12
CA ALA A 107 12.71 16.91 7.07
C ALA A 107 12.61 17.40 8.53
N THR A 108 12.86 18.68 8.76
CA THR A 108 12.68 19.35 10.07
C THR A 108 11.31 20.01 10.24
N GLN A 109 10.37 19.75 9.33
CA GLN A 109 8.99 20.29 9.34
C GLN A 109 8.91 21.83 9.30
N GLN A 110 9.98 22.51 8.89
CA GLN A 110 10.07 23.94 8.68
C GLN A 110 9.55 24.31 7.27
N TYR A 111 8.27 24.03 6.99
CA TYR A 111 7.69 24.16 5.65
C TYR A 111 7.74 25.57 5.04
N PRO A 112 7.53 26.68 5.78
CA PRO A 112 7.68 28.02 5.21
C PRO A 112 9.10 28.35 4.74
N GLN A 113 10.12 27.81 5.41
CA GLN A 113 11.52 27.93 5.01
C GLN A 113 11.80 27.07 3.77
N ALA A 114 11.27 25.84 3.76
CA ALA A 114 11.37 24.95 2.61
C ALA A 114 10.75 25.56 1.34
N GLU A 115 9.58 26.16 1.44
CA GLU A 115 8.91 26.82 0.31
C GLU A 115 9.78 27.94 -0.27
N ARG A 116 10.41 28.76 0.59
CA ARG A 116 11.31 29.84 0.15
C ARG A 116 12.53 29.28 -0.60
N ALA A 117 13.18 28.24 -0.05
CA ALA A 117 14.33 27.60 -0.70
C ALA A 117 13.95 26.95 -2.04
N LEU A 118 12.84 26.21 -2.08
CA LEU A 118 12.37 25.54 -3.29
C LEU A 118 11.81 26.52 -4.34
N SER A 119 11.34 27.70 -3.91
CA SER A 119 10.98 28.78 -4.82
C SER A 119 12.21 29.33 -5.55
N ARG A 120 13.40 29.36 -4.90
CA ARG A 120 14.67 29.69 -5.58
C ARG A 120 15.07 28.60 -6.56
N ALA A 121 14.97 27.32 -6.17
CA ALA A 121 15.21 26.21 -7.08
C ALA A 121 14.30 26.28 -8.33
N SER A 122 13.01 26.59 -8.14
CA SER A 122 12.04 26.75 -9.24
C SER A 122 12.33 27.94 -10.15
N GLN A 123 12.93 29.01 -9.65
CA GLN A 123 13.39 30.12 -10.51
C GLN A 123 14.57 29.71 -11.40
N LEU A 124 15.44 28.81 -10.91
CA LEU A 124 16.60 28.31 -11.67
C LEU A 124 16.20 27.21 -12.68
N ALA A 125 15.22 26.38 -12.32
CA ALA A 125 14.75 25.27 -13.13
C ALA A 125 13.20 25.22 -13.19
N PRO A 126 12.56 26.15 -13.90
CA PRO A 126 11.10 26.31 -13.88
C PRO A 126 10.32 25.20 -14.59
N ASP A 127 10.98 24.39 -15.42
CA ASP A 127 10.43 23.27 -16.19
C ASP A 127 10.95 21.91 -15.68
N ASP A 128 11.62 21.87 -14.52
CA ASP A 128 12.04 20.60 -13.91
C ASP A 128 10.86 19.98 -13.12
N PRO A 129 10.34 18.81 -13.52
CA PRO A 129 9.20 18.15 -12.87
C PRO A 129 9.44 17.86 -11.39
N LEU A 130 10.68 17.51 -11.01
CA LEU A 130 11.06 17.21 -9.64
C LEU A 130 11.00 18.49 -8.78
N VAL A 131 11.55 19.58 -9.30
CA VAL A 131 11.56 20.89 -8.60
C VAL A 131 10.14 21.40 -8.41
N ILE A 132 9.30 21.30 -9.45
CA ILE A 132 7.88 21.67 -9.37
C ILE A 132 7.16 20.87 -8.28
N ALA A 133 7.38 19.55 -8.25
CA ALA A 133 6.72 18.68 -7.26
C ALA A 133 7.21 18.90 -5.82
N GLU A 134 8.51 19.16 -5.63
CA GLU A 134 9.06 19.50 -4.32
C GLU A 134 8.46 20.82 -3.79
N LEU A 135 8.42 21.86 -4.63
CA LEU A 135 7.83 23.15 -4.27
C LEU A 135 6.33 23.02 -3.97
N ALA A 136 5.59 22.28 -4.80
CA ALA A 136 4.17 22.04 -4.58
C ALA A 136 3.91 21.36 -3.23
N GLU A 137 4.69 20.33 -2.88
CA GLU A 137 4.59 19.68 -1.57
C GLU A 137 4.88 20.66 -0.42
N ALA A 138 5.95 21.46 -0.53
CA ALA A 138 6.28 22.46 0.49
C ALA A 138 5.13 23.47 0.68
N ARG A 139 4.51 23.94 -0.40
CA ARG A 139 3.33 24.82 -0.34
C ARG A 139 2.13 24.18 0.33
N ILE A 140 1.85 22.91 0.04
CA ILE A 140 0.75 22.17 0.69
C ILE A 140 0.93 22.21 2.20
N TYR A 141 2.10 21.82 2.70
CA TYR A 141 2.34 21.78 4.13
C TYR A 141 2.52 23.17 4.77
N ALA A 142 3.07 24.15 4.05
CA ALA A 142 3.23 25.52 4.54
C ALA A 142 1.89 26.27 4.65
N SER A 143 0.91 25.93 3.80
CA SER A 143 -0.42 26.57 3.82
C SER A 143 -1.18 26.32 5.13
N GLY A 144 -0.95 25.18 5.79
CA GLY A 144 -1.75 24.72 6.93
C GLY A 144 -3.19 24.34 6.56
N GLU A 145 -3.54 24.35 5.27
CA GLU A 145 -4.86 24.00 4.79
C GLU A 145 -5.03 22.48 4.75
N THR A 146 -6.27 22.03 4.96
CA THR A 146 -6.62 20.62 4.85
C THR A 146 -6.80 20.16 3.40
N THR A 147 -6.87 21.10 2.45
CA THR A 147 -7.12 20.84 1.03
C THR A 147 -6.01 21.38 0.15
N ILE A 148 -5.71 20.66 -0.94
CA ILE A 148 -4.75 21.14 -1.93
C ILE A 148 -5.43 22.18 -2.83
N GLY A 149 -5.00 23.43 -2.71
CA GLY A 149 -5.50 24.56 -3.49
C GLY A 149 -5.31 24.40 -5.01
N ALA A 150 -6.14 25.11 -5.78
CA ALA A 150 -6.19 24.99 -7.24
C ALA A 150 -4.86 25.34 -7.93
N GLU A 151 -4.14 26.35 -7.43
CA GLU A 151 -2.84 26.75 -7.98
C GLU A 151 -1.81 25.63 -7.84
N THR A 152 -1.68 25.06 -6.63
CA THR A 152 -0.73 23.98 -6.36
C THR A 152 -1.07 22.71 -7.13
N ARG A 153 -2.37 22.41 -7.28
CA ARG A 153 -2.82 21.31 -8.15
C ARG A 153 -2.39 21.54 -9.61
N ALA A 154 -2.56 22.76 -10.16
CA ALA A 154 -2.12 23.07 -11.51
C ALA A 154 -0.59 22.92 -11.68
N MET A 155 0.21 23.21 -10.64
CA MET A 155 1.65 22.94 -10.65
C MET A 155 1.96 21.45 -10.77
N LEU A 156 1.29 20.62 -9.98
CA LEU A 156 1.47 19.17 -10.02
C LEU A 156 1.02 18.58 -11.37
N GLU A 157 -0.08 19.08 -11.95
CA GLU A 157 -0.54 18.70 -13.29
C GLU A 157 0.51 19.07 -14.35
N ARG A 158 1.11 20.27 -14.26
CA ARG A 158 2.23 20.68 -15.12
C ARG A 158 3.44 19.77 -14.96
N ALA A 159 3.78 19.35 -13.74
CA ALA A 159 4.86 18.40 -13.51
C ALA A 159 4.59 17.06 -14.23
N LEU A 160 3.34 16.56 -14.21
CA LEU A 160 2.97 15.34 -14.94
C LEU A 160 2.95 15.49 -16.47
N LEU A 161 2.70 16.70 -16.98
CA LEU A 161 2.85 16.97 -18.42
C LEU A 161 4.31 16.88 -18.87
N LEU A 162 5.24 17.30 -18.01
CA LEU A 162 6.68 17.28 -18.29
C LEU A 162 7.29 15.89 -18.03
N ASP A 163 6.85 15.21 -16.96
CA ASP A 163 7.20 13.82 -16.64
C ASP A 163 5.95 13.04 -16.19
N PRO A 164 5.36 12.22 -17.08
CA PRO A 164 4.21 11.38 -16.74
C PRO A 164 4.48 10.35 -15.64
N GLY A 165 5.74 10.05 -15.34
CA GLY A 165 6.18 9.11 -14.32
C GLY A 165 6.52 9.76 -12.97
N GLN A 166 6.27 11.06 -12.80
CA GLN A 166 6.67 11.75 -11.59
C GLN A 166 5.83 11.29 -10.38
N GLN A 167 6.39 10.35 -9.63
CA GLN A 167 5.73 9.60 -8.55
C GLN A 167 5.08 10.48 -7.49
N LYS A 168 5.76 11.55 -7.06
CA LYS A 168 5.25 12.46 -6.03
C LYS A 168 4.05 13.27 -6.52
N ALA A 169 4.02 13.63 -7.80
CA ALA A 169 2.91 14.36 -8.39
C ALA A 169 1.69 13.46 -8.54
N LEU A 170 1.88 12.21 -8.98
CA LEU A 170 0.82 11.19 -8.99
C LEU A 170 0.22 10.99 -7.59
N TRP A 171 1.06 10.88 -6.56
CA TRP A 171 0.61 10.75 -5.18
C TRP A 171 -0.26 11.94 -4.72
N LEU A 172 0.26 13.16 -4.86
CA LEU A 172 -0.40 14.38 -4.38
C LEU A 172 -1.65 14.74 -5.19
N LEU A 173 -1.66 14.49 -6.51
CA LEU A 173 -2.85 14.68 -7.34
C LEU A 173 -3.95 13.69 -7.02
N GLY A 174 -3.62 12.45 -6.65
CA GLY A 174 -4.61 11.51 -6.15
C GLY A 174 -5.27 12.00 -4.86
N ILE A 175 -4.49 12.57 -3.93
CA ILE A 175 -5.03 13.20 -2.72
C ILE A 175 -5.94 14.39 -3.08
N ALA A 176 -5.49 15.27 -3.98
CA ALA A 176 -6.27 16.43 -4.42
C ALA A 176 -7.58 16.01 -5.11
N ALA A 177 -7.56 14.96 -5.93
CA ALA A 177 -8.73 14.42 -6.61
C ALA A 177 -9.74 13.84 -5.60
N MET A 178 -9.28 13.08 -4.61
CA MET A 178 -10.13 12.54 -3.55
C MET A 178 -10.75 13.67 -2.69
N GLN A 179 -9.98 14.72 -2.36
CA GLN A 179 -10.50 15.90 -1.66
C GLN A 179 -11.57 16.65 -2.46
N ALA A 180 -11.46 16.64 -3.78
CA ALA A 180 -12.44 17.22 -4.71
C ALA A 180 -13.64 16.29 -4.99
N GLY A 181 -13.74 15.12 -4.33
CA GLY A 181 -14.79 14.12 -4.58
C GLY A 181 -14.67 13.38 -5.92
N SER A 182 -13.53 13.50 -6.59
CA SER A 182 -13.23 12.83 -7.85
C SER A 182 -12.47 11.53 -7.59
N ASP A 183 -13.08 10.60 -6.85
CA ASP A 183 -12.44 9.36 -6.41
C ASP A 183 -11.93 8.49 -7.57
N ALA A 184 -12.66 8.45 -8.69
CA ALA A 184 -12.23 7.71 -9.89
C ALA A 184 -10.90 8.25 -10.45
N LEU A 185 -10.74 9.57 -10.46
CA LEU A 185 -9.50 10.22 -10.90
C LEU A 185 -8.37 9.97 -9.88
N ALA A 186 -8.68 9.91 -8.59
CA ALA A 186 -7.70 9.55 -7.56
C ALA A 186 -7.15 8.13 -7.77
N VAL A 187 -8.04 7.17 -8.05
CA VAL A 187 -7.68 5.79 -8.38
C VAL A 187 -6.78 5.73 -9.61
N GLU A 188 -7.08 6.49 -10.67
CA GLU A 188 -6.26 6.54 -11.88
C GLU A 188 -4.81 6.99 -11.58
N TYR A 189 -4.64 8.09 -10.84
CA TYR A 189 -3.31 8.58 -10.47
C TYR A 189 -2.53 7.57 -9.63
N TRP A 190 -3.18 6.94 -8.65
CA TRP A 190 -2.53 5.98 -7.77
C TRP A 190 -2.25 4.64 -8.44
N GLN A 191 -3.06 4.19 -9.40
CA GLN A 191 -2.76 3.02 -10.22
C GLN A 191 -1.52 3.24 -11.09
N ARG A 192 -1.39 4.44 -11.69
CA ARG A 192 -0.16 4.82 -12.40
C ARG A 192 1.05 4.89 -11.48
N LEU A 193 0.87 5.34 -10.23
CA LEU A 193 1.96 5.31 -9.25
C LEU A 193 2.36 3.88 -8.88
N LEU A 194 1.39 2.99 -8.72
CA LEU A 194 1.61 1.59 -8.36
C LEU A 194 2.41 0.84 -9.43
N SER A 195 2.27 1.19 -10.71
CA SER A 195 3.06 0.59 -11.79
C SER A 195 4.51 1.08 -11.86
N LEU A 196 4.89 2.08 -11.06
CA LEU A 196 6.22 2.69 -11.02
C LEU A 196 7.03 2.33 -9.76
N VAL A 197 6.41 1.66 -8.80
CA VAL A 197 7.04 1.29 -7.52
C VAL A 197 7.10 -0.23 -7.38
N ASP A 198 8.05 -0.72 -6.59
CA ASP A 198 8.17 -2.16 -6.31
C ASP A 198 6.90 -2.65 -5.59
N ALA A 199 6.30 -3.72 -6.10
CA ALA A 199 5.03 -4.25 -5.59
C ALA A 199 5.08 -4.66 -4.11
N ASP A 200 6.26 -5.09 -3.63
CA ASP A 200 6.49 -5.53 -2.25
C ASP A 200 6.91 -4.38 -1.30
N SER A 201 6.91 -3.12 -1.77
CA SER A 201 7.31 -1.97 -0.96
C SER A 201 6.20 -1.45 -0.04
N ASP A 202 6.58 -0.82 1.08
CA ASP A 202 5.65 -0.11 1.97
C ASP A 202 4.89 1.02 1.24
N VAL A 203 5.50 1.60 0.20
CA VAL A 203 4.88 2.59 -0.67
C VAL A 203 3.74 1.97 -1.46
N ALA A 204 3.97 0.84 -2.13
CA ALA A 204 2.92 0.12 -2.86
C ALA A 204 1.75 -0.25 -1.94
N ALA A 205 2.03 -0.76 -0.74
CA ALA A 205 1.00 -1.08 0.26
C ALA A 205 0.19 0.16 0.69
N SER A 206 0.85 1.31 0.86
CA SER A 206 0.20 2.58 1.22
C SER A 206 -0.68 3.12 0.09
N VAL A 207 -0.19 3.06 -1.14
CA VAL A 207 -0.93 3.47 -2.35
C VAL A 207 -2.16 2.57 -2.54
N GLN A 208 -2.02 1.25 -2.35
CA GLN A 208 -3.13 0.31 -2.46
C GLN A 208 -4.23 0.58 -1.43
N ARG A 209 -3.87 0.94 -0.18
CA ARG A 209 -4.86 1.33 0.83
C ARG A 209 -5.66 2.57 0.40
N GLN A 210 -5.00 3.55 -0.20
CA GLN A 210 -5.67 4.77 -0.69
C GLN A 210 -6.60 4.46 -1.86
N ILE A 211 -6.18 3.60 -2.79
CA ILE A 211 -7.03 3.10 -3.88
C ILE A 211 -8.29 2.45 -3.32
N ASN A 212 -8.14 1.51 -2.37
CA ASN A 212 -9.26 0.81 -1.75
C ASN A 212 -10.21 1.79 -1.04
N ALA A 213 -9.67 2.84 -0.40
CA ALA A 213 -10.46 3.85 0.29
C ALA A 213 -11.29 4.71 -0.70
N ALA A 214 -10.70 5.14 -1.81
CA ALA A 214 -11.41 5.89 -2.86
C ALA A 214 -12.45 5.02 -3.58
N GLN A 215 -12.14 3.75 -3.80
CA GLN A 215 -13.05 2.73 -4.32
C GLN A 215 -14.26 2.52 -3.38
N GLY A 216 -14.01 2.39 -2.08
CA GLY A 216 -15.08 2.30 -1.07
C GLY A 216 -16.02 3.51 -1.02
N ARG A 217 -15.53 4.72 -1.35
CA ARG A 217 -16.36 5.94 -1.44
C ARG A 217 -17.27 5.98 -2.67
N THR A 218 -16.83 5.36 -3.76
CA THR A 218 -17.57 5.32 -5.03
C THR A 218 -18.59 4.19 -5.09
N GLY A 219 -18.66 3.32 -4.09
CA GLY A 219 -19.39 2.04 -4.19
C GLY A 219 -18.74 1.06 -5.14
N ALA A 220 -17.62 1.42 -5.76
CA ALA A 220 -16.76 0.46 -6.41
C ALA A 220 -16.04 -0.28 -5.28
N ALA A 221 -16.70 -1.24 -4.62
CA ALA A 221 -16.02 -2.12 -3.68
C ALA A 221 -14.73 -2.63 -4.33
N PRO A 222 -13.61 -2.73 -3.58
CA PRO A 222 -12.45 -3.43 -4.11
C PRO A 222 -12.95 -4.78 -4.56
N ALA A 223 -12.61 -5.20 -5.79
CA ALA A 223 -12.93 -6.54 -6.26
C ALA A 223 -12.44 -7.51 -5.18
N SER A 224 -13.36 -8.00 -4.36
CA SER A 224 -13.02 -8.97 -3.34
C SER A 224 -12.52 -10.20 -4.09
N ALA A 225 -11.58 -10.93 -3.52
CA ALA A 225 -11.05 -12.17 -4.08
C ALA A 225 -12.11 -13.30 -4.16
N TRP A 226 -13.40 -12.99 -3.96
CA TRP A 226 -14.49 -13.90 -4.24
C TRP A 226 -14.58 -14.11 -5.75
N ALA A 227 -14.18 -15.30 -6.19
CA ALA A 227 -14.28 -15.73 -7.58
C ALA A 227 -15.73 -15.96 -8.02
N GLY A 228 -16.73 -15.60 -7.21
CA GLY A 228 -18.15 -15.88 -7.46
C GLY A 228 -18.57 -17.27 -6.99
N LEU A 229 -19.88 -17.47 -6.93
CA LEU A 229 -20.56 -18.72 -6.61
C LEU A 229 -21.00 -19.41 -7.90
N GLU A 230 -20.59 -20.66 -8.12
CA GLU A 230 -21.11 -21.48 -9.21
C GLU A 230 -22.54 -21.94 -8.89
N VAL A 231 -23.50 -21.55 -9.71
CA VAL A 231 -24.91 -21.90 -9.58
C VAL A 231 -25.25 -22.95 -10.61
N ALA A 232 -25.45 -24.18 -10.16
CA ALA A 232 -25.93 -25.29 -10.99
C ALA A 232 -27.45 -25.38 -10.90
N VAL A 233 -28.15 -25.23 -12.03
CA VAL A 233 -29.61 -25.25 -12.11
C VAL A 233 -30.09 -26.45 -12.92
N THR A 234 -31.01 -27.22 -12.35
CA THR A 234 -31.64 -28.37 -13.00
C THR A 234 -33.17 -28.25 -12.96
N LEU A 235 -33.85 -29.03 -13.82
CA LEU A 235 -35.31 -29.15 -13.82
C LEU A 235 -35.71 -30.48 -13.19
N ALA A 236 -36.67 -30.46 -12.28
CA ALA A 236 -37.28 -31.68 -11.78
C ALA A 236 -38.28 -32.25 -12.82
N GLY A 237 -38.01 -33.44 -13.32
CA GLY A 237 -38.89 -34.14 -14.26
C GLY A 237 -38.61 -33.82 -15.74
N GLU A 238 -39.63 -33.98 -16.59
CA GLU A 238 -39.50 -33.76 -18.03
C GLU A 238 -39.46 -32.26 -18.36
N ALA A 239 -38.47 -31.85 -19.16
CA ALA A 239 -38.26 -30.44 -19.48
C ALA A 239 -39.46 -29.85 -20.26
N PRO A 240 -40.06 -28.73 -19.81
CA PRO A 240 -41.13 -28.10 -20.55
C PRO A 240 -40.59 -27.48 -21.84
N ALA A 241 -41.42 -27.43 -22.88
CA ALA A 241 -41.09 -26.69 -24.10
C ALA A 241 -40.96 -25.19 -23.77
N LEU A 242 -39.74 -24.66 -23.83
CA LEU A 242 -39.46 -23.27 -23.50
C LEU A 242 -39.78 -22.35 -24.68
N PRO A 243 -40.57 -21.28 -24.50
CA PRO A 243 -40.74 -20.28 -25.55
C PRO A 243 -39.43 -19.49 -25.76
N PRO A 244 -39.24 -18.84 -26.93
CA PRO A 244 -38.07 -17.98 -27.18
C PRO A 244 -37.97 -16.76 -26.24
N SER A 245 -39.05 -16.43 -25.54
CA SER A 245 -39.09 -15.39 -24.50
C SER A 245 -38.66 -15.89 -23.13
N ALA A 246 -38.34 -17.18 -22.98
CA ALA A 246 -37.99 -17.76 -21.68
C ALA A 246 -36.68 -17.17 -21.13
N VAL A 247 -36.72 -16.78 -19.87
CA VAL A 247 -35.57 -16.23 -19.15
C VAL A 247 -35.47 -16.89 -17.79
N LEU A 248 -34.27 -17.35 -17.45
CA LEU A 248 -33.93 -17.76 -16.10
C LEU A 248 -33.37 -16.57 -15.33
N PHE A 249 -33.95 -16.28 -14.17
CA PHE A 249 -33.45 -15.33 -13.20
C PHE A 249 -32.87 -16.08 -12.01
N VAL A 250 -31.60 -15.87 -11.72
CA VAL A 250 -30.97 -16.30 -10.47
C VAL A 250 -30.96 -15.10 -9.55
N ILE A 251 -31.68 -15.20 -8.43
CA ILE A 251 -31.94 -14.08 -7.52
C ILE A 251 -31.21 -14.37 -6.21
N ALA A 252 -30.36 -13.43 -5.79
CA ALA A 252 -29.61 -13.46 -4.54
C ALA A 252 -30.20 -12.46 -3.55
N ARG A 253 -30.52 -12.91 -2.34
CA ARG A 253 -31.13 -12.11 -1.27
C ARG A 253 -30.35 -12.25 0.02
N ASP A 254 -30.39 -11.19 0.81
CA ASP A 254 -30.00 -11.20 2.21
C ASP A 254 -31.24 -11.56 3.05
N PRO A 255 -31.25 -12.67 3.81
CA PRO A 255 -32.35 -13.03 4.71
C PRO A 255 -32.67 -11.93 5.74
N ALA A 256 -31.69 -11.13 6.16
CA ALA A 256 -31.89 -10.00 7.07
C ALA A 256 -32.56 -8.80 6.36
N ALA A 257 -32.41 -8.69 5.04
CA ALA A 257 -32.99 -7.63 4.22
C ALA A 257 -33.46 -8.17 2.85
N PRO A 258 -34.61 -8.88 2.81
CA PRO A 258 -34.98 -9.70 1.64
C PRO A 258 -35.46 -8.91 0.42
N ASN A 259 -35.77 -7.62 0.56
CA ASN A 259 -36.19 -6.74 -0.54
C ASN A 259 -35.54 -5.35 -0.39
N PRO A 260 -34.99 -4.76 -1.47
CA PRO A 260 -34.75 -5.36 -2.79
C PRO A 260 -33.68 -6.47 -2.74
N PRO A 261 -33.63 -7.38 -3.74
CA PRO A 261 -32.58 -8.41 -3.79
C PRO A 261 -31.20 -7.78 -3.89
N VAL A 262 -30.20 -8.46 -3.31
CA VAL A 262 -28.81 -8.01 -3.33
C VAL A 262 -28.23 -8.16 -4.74
N GLY A 263 -28.57 -9.22 -5.46
CA GLY A 263 -28.11 -9.43 -6.84
C GLY A 263 -29.09 -10.20 -7.70
N VAL A 264 -29.01 -9.99 -9.02
CA VAL A 264 -29.84 -10.69 -10.01
C VAL A 264 -29.01 -11.00 -11.26
N MET A 265 -28.91 -12.28 -11.60
CA MET A 265 -28.35 -12.75 -12.87
C MET A 265 -29.46 -13.18 -13.81
N LYS A 266 -29.40 -12.71 -15.07
CA LYS A 266 -30.41 -12.97 -16.10
C LYS A 266 -29.80 -13.81 -17.22
N ILE A 267 -30.42 -14.95 -17.52
CA ILE A 267 -29.98 -15.87 -18.58
C ILE A 267 -31.13 -16.06 -19.57
N ALA A 268 -30.97 -15.54 -20.78
CA ALA A 268 -31.94 -15.70 -21.86
C ALA A 268 -31.76 -17.06 -22.53
N ASN A 269 -32.86 -17.66 -23.02
CA ASN A 269 -32.86 -18.95 -23.71
C ASN A 269 -32.13 -20.06 -22.91
N PRO A 270 -32.51 -20.30 -21.63
CA PRO A 270 -31.77 -21.22 -20.78
C PRO A 270 -31.88 -22.66 -21.32
N VAL A 271 -30.76 -23.37 -21.32
CA VAL A 271 -30.67 -24.79 -21.67
C VAL A 271 -30.24 -25.55 -20.41
N PHE A 272 -31.02 -26.55 -20.02
CA PHE A 272 -30.81 -27.31 -18.77
C PHE A 272 -30.19 -28.70 -19.04
N PRO A 273 -29.35 -29.23 -18.13
CA PRO A 273 -28.82 -28.59 -16.93
C PRO A 273 -27.87 -27.44 -17.27
N LEU A 274 -27.86 -26.41 -16.42
CA LEU A 274 -27.12 -25.17 -16.62
C LEU A 274 -26.17 -24.92 -15.45
N SER A 275 -24.96 -24.44 -15.72
CA SER A 275 -24.06 -23.90 -14.71
C SER A 275 -23.72 -22.45 -15.07
N ALA A 276 -23.78 -21.56 -14.09
CA ALA A 276 -23.46 -20.15 -14.27
C ALA A 276 -22.86 -19.55 -13.01
N ARG A 277 -21.92 -18.62 -13.17
CA ARG A 277 -21.20 -18.00 -12.06
C ARG A 277 -21.88 -16.69 -11.64
N LEU A 278 -22.32 -16.62 -10.39
CA LEU A 278 -22.84 -15.42 -9.75
C LEU A 278 -21.70 -14.71 -9.01
N ASP A 279 -21.38 -13.47 -9.39
CA ASP A 279 -20.33 -12.66 -8.74
C ASP A 279 -20.80 -11.21 -8.47
N ASP A 280 -19.93 -10.39 -7.89
CA ASP A 280 -20.27 -9.03 -7.46
C ASP A 280 -20.72 -8.10 -8.60
N SER A 281 -20.39 -8.41 -9.85
CA SER A 281 -20.88 -7.66 -11.02
C SER A 281 -22.40 -7.77 -11.21
N HIS A 282 -23.02 -8.79 -10.60
CA HIS A 282 -24.45 -9.03 -10.61
C HIS A 282 -25.18 -8.37 -9.43
N SER A 283 -24.48 -7.61 -8.58
CA SER A 283 -25.10 -6.86 -7.50
C SER A 283 -26.02 -5.76 -8.04
N MET A 284 -27.22 -5.67 -7.47
CA MET A 284 -28.18 -4.59 -7.75
C MET A 284 -27.92 -3.35 -6.88
N LEU A 285 -27.13 -3.50 -5.82
CA LEU A 285 -26.86 -2.46 -4.84
C LEU A 285 -25.42 -1.97 -5.03
N GLN A 286 -25.26 -0.78 -5.63
CA GLN A 286 -23.93 -0.23 -5.95
C GLN A 286 -22.99 -0.16 -4.74
N GLN A 287 -23.51 0.00 -3.52
CA GLN A 287 -22.70 0.11 -2.30
C GLN A 287 -22.62 -1.19 -1.49
N ARG A 288 -23.24 -2.28 -1.98
CA ARG A 288 -23.34 -3.54 -1.24
C ARG A 288 -23.09 -4.73 -2.19
N PRO A 289 -21.84 -5.23 -2.28
CA PRO A 289 -21.53 -6.40 -3.10
C PRO A 289 -22.22 -7.66 -2.56
N ILE A 290 -22.37 -8.68 -3.42
CA ILE A 290 -22.97 -9.96 -3.03
C ILE A 290 -22.03 -10.70 -2.07
N SER A 291 -20.72 -10.60 -2.30
CA SER A 291 -19.66 -11.14 -1.42
C SER A 291 -19.71 -10.62 0.01
N GLY A 292 -20.31 -9.44 0.24
CA GLY A 292 -20.44 -8.84 1.58
C GLY A 292 -21.65 -9.32 2.38
N VAL A 293 -22.36 -10.35 1.92
CA VAL A 293 -23.51 -10.94 2.62
C VAL A 293 -23.09 -12.23 3.29
N GLU A 294 -23.22 -12.31 4.61
CA GLU A 294 -22.81 -13.49 5.41
C GLU A 294 -23.62 -14.75 5.05
N ASP A 295 -24.95 -14.60 5.01
CA ASP A 295 -25.89 -15.66 4.63
C ASP A 295 -26.61 -15.26 3.34
N LEU A 296 -26.20 -15.82 2.21
CA LEU A 296 -26.79 -15.52 0.91
C LEU A 296 -27.89 -16.53 0.59
N GLN A 297 -29.12 -16.07 0.42
CA GLN A 297 -30.21 -16.89 -0.06
C GLN A 297 -30.33 -16.77 -1.59
N VAL A 298 -30.13 -17.87 -2.30
CA VAL A 298 -30.17 -17.95 -3.77
C VAL A 298 -31.39 -18.75 -4.23
N GLN A 299 -32.12 -18.21 -5.21
CA GLN A 299 -33.28 -18.87 -5.81
C GLN A 299 -33.26 -18.73 -7.33
N ALA A 300 -33.60 -19.80 -8.04
CA ALA A 300 -33.78 -19.79 -9.49
C ALA A 300 -35.26 -19.63 -9.82
N ARG A 301 -35.59 -18.72 -10.74
CA ARG A 301 -36.93 -18.56 -11.31
C ARG A 301 -36.89 -18.56 -12.83
N LEU A 302 -37.58 -19.51 -13.43
CA LEU A 302 -37.76 -19.61 -14.87
C LEU A 302 -39.05 -18.89 -15.27
N SER A 303 -38.91 -17.73 -15.92
CA SER A 303 -40.05 -17.01 -16.48
C SER A 303 -40.29 -17.39 -17.93
N MET A 304 -41.52 -17.80 -18.24
CA MET A 304 -41.93 -18.13 -19.61
C MET A 304 -42.19 -16.87 -20.45
N SER A 305 -42.55 -15.77 -19.80
CA SER A 305 -42.83 -14.48 -20.45
C SER A 305 -41.58 -13.60 -20.64
N GLY A 306 -40.50 -13.90 -19.91
CA GLY A 306 -39.26 -13.11 -19.93
C GLY A 306 -39.26 -11.87 -19.04
N ASN A 307 -40.37 -11.64 -18.31
CA ASN A 307 -40.52 -10.48 -17.44
C ASN A 307 -39.73 -10.62 -16.13
N ALA A 308 -39.16 -9.52 -15.65
CA ALA A 308 -38.44 -9.47 -14.38
C ALA A 308 -39.37 -9.53 -13.16
N ILE A 309 -40.65 -9.18 -13.31
CA ILE A 309 -41.67 -9.30 -12.28
C ILE A 309 -42.27 -10.71 -12.35
N ALA A 310 -42.44 -11.37 -11.19
CA ALA A 310 -43.03 -12.70 -11.11
C ALA A 310 -44.42 -12.73 -11.76
N GLN A 311 -44.67 -13.72 -12.60
CA GLN A 311 -45.98 -13.95 -13.22
C GLN A 311 -46.56 -15.32 -12.84
N PRO A 312 -47.90 -15.46 -12.80
CA PRO A 312 -48.53 -16.76 -12.70
C PRO A 312 -48.03 -17.70 -13.80
N GLY A 313 -47.55 -18.88 -13.42
CA GLY A 313 -46.99 -19.88 -14.35
C GLY A 313 -45.46 -19.85 -14.48
N ASP A 314 -44.77 -18.92 -13.82
CA ASP A 314 -43.32 -18.98 -13.66
C ASP A 314 -42.94 -20.16 -12.73
N LEU A 315 -41.94 -20.94 -13.12
CA LEU A 315 -41.42 -22.05 -12.31
C LEU A 315 -40.28 -21.54 -11.41
N HIS A 316 -40.11 -22.12 -10.23
CA HIS A 316 -39.06 -21.71 -9.30
C HIS A 316 -38.44 -22.89 -8.55
N SER A 317 -37.23 -22.69 -8.05
CA SER A 317 -36.60 -23.58 -7.09
C SER A 317 -37.01 -23.21 -5.66
N GLU A 318 -36.80 -24.12 -4.72
CA GLU A 318 -36.63 -23.72 -3.32
C GLU A 318 -35.40 -22.81 -3.19
N ALA A 319 -35.41 -21.96 -2.17
CA ALA A 319 -34.30 -21.06 -1.91
C ALA A 319 -33.22 -21.80 -1.09
N ALA A 320 -31.98 -21.79 -1.57
CA ALA A 320 -30.84 -22.36 -0.87
C ALA A 320 -30.08 -21.23 -0.15
N THR A 321 -29.68 -21.47 1.10
CA THR A 321 -28.82 -20.55 1.85
C THR A 321 -27.39 -21.03 1.78
N VAL A 322 -26.47 -20.16 1.37
CA VAL A 322 -25.03 -20.43 1.29
C VAL A 322 -24.28 -19.27 1.90
N SER A 323 -23.13 -19.53 2.51
CA SER A 323 -22.21 -18.47 2.95
C SER A 323 -21.18 -18.23 1.84
N PRO A 324 -21.20 -17.07 1.15
CA PRO A 324 -20.32 -16.78 0.00
C PRO A 324 -18.83 -16.88 0.32
N GLU A 325 -18.44 -16.69 1.59
CA GLU A 325 -17.06 -16.82 2.06
C GLU A 325 -16.55 -18.28 2.12
N PHE A 326 -17.46 -19.26 2.18
CA PHE A 326 -17.13 -20.67 2.46
C PHE A 326 -17.72 -21.66 1.44
N SER A 327 -18.48 -21.17 0.45
CA SER A 327 -19.20 -22.00 -0.51
C SER A 327 -18.92 -21.54 -1.94
N ASP A 328 -18.30 -22.43 -2.73
CA ASP A 328 -17.96 -22.16 -4.12
C ASP A 328 -19.06 -22.60 -5.10
N GLN A 329 -20.03 -23.40 -4.65
CA GLN A 329 -21.11 -23.94 -5.49
C GLN A 329 -22.46 -24.05 -4.75
N VAL A 330 -23.56 -23.85 -5.47
CA VAL A 330 -24.92 -24.14 -5.04
C VAL A 330 -25.71 -24.88 -6.12
N GLU A 331 -26.51 -25.86 -5.72
CA GLU A 331 -27.42 -26.60 -6.61
C GLU A 331 -28.87 -26.16 -6.40
N LEU A 332 -29.55 -25.80 -7.48
CA LEU A 332 -30.94 -25.36 -7.48
C LEU A 332 -31.75 -26.25 -8.42
N THR A 333 -32.80 -26.86 -7.87
CA THR A 333 -33.73 -27.67 -8.67
C THR A 333 -35.03 -26.92 -8.83
N ILE A 334 -35.39 -26.57 -10.06
CA ILE A 334 -36.67 -25.93 -10.37
C ILE A 334 -37.75 -27.00 -10.40
N THR A 335 -38.79 -26.80 -9.60
CA THR A 335 -39.97 -27.66 -9.53
C THR A 335 -41.18 -26.96 -10.13
N ARG A 336 -42.19 -27.75 -10.53
CA ARG A 336 -43.45 -27.25 -11.05
C ARG A 336 -44.34 -26.71 -9.93
#